data_AF-K1RJP6-F1
#
_entry.id   AF-K1RJP6-F1
#
_cell.length_a   1.000
_cell.length_b   1.000
_cell.length_c   1.000
_cell.angle_alpha   90.00
_cell.angle_beta   90.00
_cell.angle_gamma   90.00
#
_symmetry.space_group_name_H-M   'P 1'
#
loop_
_entity.id
_entity.type
_entity.pdbx_description
1 polymer ?
#
loop_
_entity_poly.entity_id
_entity_poly.type
_entity_poly.pdbx_seq_one_letter_code
_entity_poly.pdbx_strand_id
1 'polypeptide(L)'
;LSMTVSQLLLRRNLGYDWECLHLAEDSFWILGVKDTPETNDFIKIGSQRFPLGELKSRQEVLAYLRENGASHTALMDICEQYREKYQNELCWHYPTTDELHLGTFLLLVKEGVLSLPFNEVDSVDYELFCLEDACLCDAASIDLLIADWYCFDSDLRHAMEGMRRYYEKKEAVRSENKAVSDCP
;
A
#
# COMPACT_ATOMS: atom_id res chain seq x y z
N LEU A 1 -19.15 -19.24 19.37
CA LEU A 1 -18.13 -19.45 18.32
C LEU A 1 -17.09 -20.41 18.87
N SER A 2 -16.94 -21.58 18.24
CA SER A 2 -16.08 -22.66 18.73
C SER A 2 -14.59 -22.27 18.64
N MET A 3 -13.78 -22.70 19.61
CA MET A 3 -12.31 -22.55 19.65
C MET A 3 -11.60 -22.93 18.35
N THR A 4 -12.21 -23.82 17.55
CA THR A 4 -11.69 -24.25 16.26
C THR A 4 -11.51 -23.10 15.28
N VAL A 5 -12.44 -22.13 15.24
CA VAL A 5 -12.35 -20.98 14.31
C VAL A 5 -11.22 -20.05 14.74
N SER A 6 -11.10 -19.75 16.03
CA SER A 6 -10.04 -18.90 16.57
C SER A 6 -8.64 -19.49 16.31
N GLN A 7 -8.48 -20.80 16.47
CA GLN A 7 -7.23 -21.49 16.18
C GLN A 7 -6.91 -21.47 14.68
N LEU A 8 -7.89 -21.66 13.79
CA LEU A 8 -7.69 -21.57 12.34
C LEU A 8 -7.27 -20.16 11.90
N LEU A 9 -7.90 -19.12 12.46
CA LEU A 9 -7.52 -17.73 12.17
C LEU A 9 -6.11 -17.41 12.67
N LEU A 10 -5.76 -17.91 13.86
CA LEU A 10 -4.41 -17.74 14.40
C LEU A 10 -3.38 -18.47 13.52
N ARG A 11 -3.67 -19.69 13.03
CA ARG A 11 -2.80 -20.45 12.13
C ARG A 11 -2.56 -19.69 10.83
N ARG A 12 -3.64 -19.15 10.25
CA ARG A 12 -3.56 -18.32 9.04
C ARG A 12 -2.74 -17.04 9.27
N ASN A 13 -2.90 -16.39 10.42
CA ASN A 13 -2.20 -15.14 10.73
C ASN A 13 -0.71 -15.33 11.02
N LEU A 14 -0.36 -16.36 11.79
CA LEU A 14 1.02 -16.69 12.14
C LEU A 14 1.75 -17.36 10.96
N GLY A 15 1.02 -18.13 10.16
CA GLY A 15 1.49 -18.77 8.94
C GLY A 15 2.43 -19.95 9.16
N TYR A 16 2.34 -20.57 10.33
CA TYR A 16 2.93 -21.87 10.64
C TYR A 16 1.91 -22.70 11.42
N ASP A 17 2.05 -24.02 11.32
CA ASP A 17 1.18 -24.98 12.01
C ASP A 17 1.79 -25.37 13.36
N TRP A 18 0.96 -25.81 14.30
CA TRP A 18 1.40 -26.21 15.64
C TRP A 18 0.54 -27.33 16.20
N GLU A 19 1.06 -28.02 17.21
CA GLU A 19 0.38 -29.14 17.85
C GLU A 19 -0.65 -28.68 18.87
N CYS A 20 -0.29 -27.80 19.81
CA CYS A 20 -1.21 -27.32 20.84
C CYS A 20 -1.11 -25.83 21.13
N LEU A 21 -2.26 -25.27 21.52
CA LEU A 21 -2.42 -23.90 22.01
C LEU A 21 -2.87 -23.97 23.46
N HIS A 22 -2.07 -23.45 24.38
CA HIS A 22 -2.41 -23.32 25.79
C HIS A 22 -2.77 -21.87 26.10
N LEU A 23 -3.94 -21.65 26.68
CA LEU A 23 -4.38 -20.33 27.13
C LEU A 23 -4.24 -20.24 28.65
N ALA A 24 -3.63 -19.17 29.13
CA ALA A 24 -3.60 -18.74 30.52
C ALA A 24 -4.40 -17.42 30.65
N GLU A 25 -4.49 -16.89 31.86
CA GLU A 25 -5.32 -15.73 32.17
C GLU A 25 -4.85 -14.45 31.44
N ASP A 26 -3.55 -14.31 31.21
CA ASP A 26 -2.90 -13.15 30.61
C ASP A 26 -2.01 -13.48 29.39
N SER A 27 -1.91 -14.75 29.04
CA SER A 27 -0.92 -15.23 28.08
C SER A 27 -1.39 -16.47 27.34
N PHE A 28 -0.73 -16.78 26.22
CA PHE A 28 -0.90 -18.07 25.56
C PHE A 28 0.43 -18.59 25.04
N TRP A 29 0.51 -19.91 24.95
CA TRP A 29 1.68 -20.64 24.50
C TRP A 29 1.31 -21.49 23.29
N ILE A 30 2.13 -21.42 22.25
CA ILE A 30 2.05 -22.27 21.07
C ILE A 30 3.21 -23.26 21.16
N LEU A 31 2.90 -24.55 21.20
CA LEU A 31 3.90 -25.61 21.35
C LEU A 31 3.85 -26.57 20.16
N GLY A 32 4.99 -27.20 19.89
CA GLY A 32 5.15 -28.09 18.75
C GLY A 32 4.94 -27.35 17.43
N VAL A 33 5.51 -26.15 17.31
CA VAL A 33 5.54 -25.42 16.03
C VAL A 33 6.23 -26.33 15.02
N LYS A 34 5.48 -26.72 13.99
CA LYS A 34 6.05 -27.51 12.90
C LYS A 34 6.86 -26.55 12.05
N ASP A 35 8.10 -26.93 11.73
CA ASP A 35 8.87 -26.22 10.73
C ASP A 35 8.03 -26.13 9.46
N THR A 36 7.64 -24.92 9.11
CA THR A 36 7.12 -24.67 7.78
C THR A 36 8.22 -25.03 6.80
N PRO A 37 7.94 -25.79 5.73
CA PRO A 37 8.93 -25.98 4.68
C PRO A 37 9.47 -24.60 4.29
N GLU A 38 10.80 -24.45 4.24
CA GLU A 38 11.55 -23.20 4.09
C GLU A 38 11.24 -22.39 2.80
N THR A 39 10.16 -22.66 2.07
CA THR A 39 10.09 -22.35 0.63
C THR A 39 8.79 -21.71 0.15
N ASN A 40 8.05 -21.01 1.00
CA ASN A 40 7.07 -20.05 0.48
C ASN A 40 7.42 -18.67 1.00
N ASP A 41 8.38 -18.01 0.34
CA ASP A 41 8.58 -16.58 0.52
C ASP A 41 7.23 -15.87 0.33
N PHE A 42 6.78 -15.20 1.37
CA PHE A 42 5.54 -14.43 1.36
C PHE A 42 5.83 -13.06 1.96
N ILE A 43 5.07 -12.06 1.51
CA ILE A 43 5.01 -10.77 2.18
C ILE A 43 3.68 -10.63 2.91
N LYS A 44 3.69 -9.97 4.07
CA LYS A 44 2.48 -9.64 4.81
C LYS A 44 2.17 -8.17 4.63
N ILE A 45 0.99 -7.87 4.10
CA ILE A 45 0.50 -6.49 3.94
C ILE A 45 -0.88 -6.40 4.60
N GLY A 46 -0.96 -5.57 5.64
CA GLY A 46 -2.11 -5.54 6.55
C GLY A 46 -2.33 -6.89 7.24
N SER A 47 -3.54 -7.44 7.13
CA SER A 47 -3.90 -8.76 7.66
C SER A 47 -3.73 -9.90 6.66
N GLN A 48 -3.28 -9.62 5.44
CA GLN A 48 -3.18 -10.60 4.36
C GLN A 48 -1.73 -11.03 4.11
N ARG A 49 -1.56 -12.26 3.61
CA ARG A 49 -0.25 -12.83 3.23
C ARG A 49 -0.29 -13.17 1.75
N PHE A 50 0.72 -12.73 1.02
CA PHE A 50 0.82 -12.91 -0.42
C PHE A 50 2.03 -13.78 -0.74
N PRO A 51 1.84 -14.99 -1.30
CA PRO A 51 2.94 -15.86 -1.68
C PRO A 51 3.67 -15.27 -2.90
N LEU A 52 4.94 -14.90 -2.73
CA LEU A 52 5.71 -14.22 -3.78
C LEU A 52 5.96 -15.15 -4.98
N GLY A 53 6.14 -16.45 -4.74
CA GLY A 53 6.39 -17.45 -5.79
C GLY A 53 5.31 -17.54 -6.87
N GLU A 54 4.09 -17.06 -6.58
CA GLU A 54 2.93 -17.08 -7.50
C GLU A 54 2.65 -15.74 -8.19
N LEU A 55 3.44 -14.70 -7.89
CA LEU A 55 3.35 -13.40 -8.53
C LEU A 55 4.09 -13.41 -9.87
N LYS A 56 3.77 -12.46 -10.75
CA LYS A 56 4.59 -12.23 -11.94
C LYS A 56 5.98 -11.78 -11.50
N SER A 57 6.99 -12.26 -12.20
CA SER A 57 8.36 -11.77 -12.04
C SER A 57 8.50 -10.34 -12.54
N ARG A 58 9.50 -9.63 -12.01
CA ARG A 58 9.91 -8.31 -12.51
C ARG A 58 10.13 -8.34 -14.03
N GLN A 59 10.75 -9.40 -14.55
CA GLN A 59 11.03 -9.51 -15.97
C GLN A 59 9.74 -9.62 -16.80
N GLU A 60 8.78 -10.43 -16.36
CA GLU A 60 7.47 -10.55 -17.03
C GLU A 60 6.70 -9.23 -17.00
N VAL A 61 6.69 -8.53 -15.87
CA VAL A 61 6.05 -7.21 -15.74
C VAL A 61 6.68 -6.20 -16.70
N LEU A 62 8.00 -6.03 -16.65
CA LEU A 62 8.69 -5.03 -17.48
C LEU A 62 8.62 -5.35 -18.97
N ALA A 63 8.64 -6.63 -19.36
CA ALA A 63 8.43 -7.04 -20.74
C ALA A 63 7.02 -6.68 -21.22
N TYR A 64 6.00 -7.01 -20.41
CA TYR A 64 4.62 -6.69 -20.72
C TYR A 64 4.39 -5.18 -20.85
N LEU A 65 4.86 -4.38 -19.88
CA LEU A 65 4.73 -2.92 -19.94
C LEU A 65 5.41 -2.36 -21.20
N ARG A 66 6.61 -2.83 -21.53
CA ARG A 66 7.33 -2.38 -22.73
C ARG A 66 6.57 -2.67 -24.03
N GLU A 67 5.89 -3.81 -24.11
CA GLU A 67 5.10 -4.20 -25.29
C GLU A 67 3.76 -3.46 -25.39
N ASN A 68 3.24 -2.95 -24.28
CA ASN A 68 1.90 -2.35 -24.19
C ASN A 68 1.92 -0.84 -23.88
N GLY A 69 3.00 -0.14 -24.24
CA GLY A 69 3.06 1.33 -24.18
C GLY A 69 3.62 1.93 -22.89
N ALA A 70 4.08 1.09 -21.96
CA ALA A 70 4.71 1.50 -20.70
C ALA A 70 3.85 2.48 -19.87
N SER A 71 2.53 2.29 -19.85
CA SER A 71 1.59 3.20 -19.22
C SER A 71 0.85 2.61 -18.02
N HIS A 72 0.21 3.47 -17.24
CA HIS A 72 -0.70 3.07 -16.17
C HIS A 72 -1.82 2.17 -16.69
N THR A 73 -2.39 2.46 -17.86
CA THR A 73 -3.39 1.60 -18.50
C THR A 73 -2.88 0.17 -18.67
N ALA A 74 -1.65 -0.01 -19.17
CA ALA A 74 -1.04 -1.35 -19.29
C ALA A 74 -0.76 -2.01 -17.93
N LEU A 75 -0.42 -1.23 -16.90
CA LEU A 75 -0.25 -1.75 -15.55
C LEU A 75 -1.58 -2.27 -14.97
N MET A 76 -2.72 -1.69 -15.35
CA MET A 76 -4.03 -2.13 -14.87
C MET A 76 -4.39 -3.55 -15.32
N ASP A 77 -3.94 -3.99 -16.50
CA ASP A 77 -4.14 -5.37 -16.96
C ASP A 77 -3.46 -6.40 -16.03
N ILE A 78 -2.33 -6.02 -15.41
CA ILE A 78 -1.65 -6.83 -14.40
C ILE A 78 -2.38 -6.75 -13.06
N CYS A 79 -2.80 -5.54 -12.66
CA CYS A 79 -3.51 -5.31 -11.40
C CYS A 79 -4.87 -6.01 -11.36
N GLU A 80 -5.56 -6.12 -12.50
CA GLU A 80 -6.83 -6.84 -12.61
C GLU A 80 -6.65 -8.35 -12.31
N GLN A 81 -5.61 -8.98 -12.87
CA GLN A 81 -5.26 -10.37 -12.56
C GLN A 81 -4.99 -10.58 -11.07
N TYR A 82 -4.30 -9.64 -10.43
CA TYR A 82 -4.04 -9.68 -9.00
C TYR A 82 -5.32 -9.43 -8.18
N ARG A 83 -6.16 -8.48 -8.58
CA ARG A 83 -7.45 -8.21 -7.94
C ARG A 83 -8.35 -9.44 -7.98
N GLU A 84 -8.45 -10.13 -9.11
CA GLU A 84 -9.25 -11.35 -9.22
C GLU A 84 -8.75 -12.46 -8.29
N LYS A 85 -7.43 -12.71 -8.31
CA LYS A 85 -6.81 -13.81 -7.58
C LYS A 85 -6.70 -13.56 -6.06
N TYR A 86 -6.33 -12.34 -5.68
CA TYR A 86 -5.95 -11.99 -4.31
C TYR A 86 -6.90 -10.99 -3.64
N GLN A 87 -7.92 -10.49 -4.36
CA GLN A 87 -8.81 -9.43 -3.87
C GLN A 87 -8.03 -8.16 -3.48
N ASN A 88 -6.89 -7.95 -4.12
CA ASN A 88 -5.99 -6.81 -3.93
C ASN A 88 -5.20 -6.61 -5.23
N GLU A 89 -5.04 -5.36 -5.68
CA GLU A 89 -4.26 -5.03 -6.88
C GLU A 89 -2.76 -5.22 -6.68
N LEU A 90 -2.30 -5.28 -5.42
CA LEU A 90 -0.89 -5.37 -5.02
C LEU A 90 -0.01 -4.28 -5.65
N CYS A 91 -0.63 -3.12 -5.89
CA CYS A 91 -0.05 -1.96 -6.53
C CYS A 91 -0.47 -0.72 -5.74
N TRP A 92 0.48 0.16 -5.43
CA TRP A 92 0.23 1.39 -4.67
C TRP A 92 0.91 2.58 -5.34
N HIS A 93 0.15 3.64 -5.56
CA HIS A 93 0.70 4.92 -6.02
C HIS A 93 1.38 5.65 -4.85
N TYR A 94 2.66 5.99 -5.03
CA TYR A 94 3.45 6.80 -4.12
C TYR A 94 3.59 8.21 -4.71
N PRO A 95 2.89 9.22 -4.15
CA PRO A 95 2.68 10.52 -4.80
C PRO A 95 3.81 11.52 -4.57
N THR A 96 4.80 11.19 -3.75
CA THR A 96 5.94 12.06 -3.47
C THR A 96 7.03 11.86 -4.52
N THR A 97 7.46 12.97 -5.11
CA THR A 97 8.55 13.04 -6.09
C THR A 97 9.89 12.94 -5.39
N ASP A 98 10.85 12.26 -6.04
CA ASP A 98 12.26 12.23 -5.65
C ASP A 98 13.08 13.33 -6.37
N GLU A 99 12.40 14.40 -6.83
CA GLU A 99 12.91 15.48 -7.70
C GLU A 99 13.28 15.06 -9.13
N LEU A 100 13.43 13.75 -9.38
CA LEU A 100 13.76 13.19 -10.70
C LEU A 100 12.49 12.75 -11.45
N HIS A 101 11.56 12.13 -10.72
CA HIS A 101 10.32 11.56 -11.22
C HIS A 101 9.09 12.27 -10.67
N LEU A 102 7.97 12.26 -11.40
CA LEU A 102 6.71 12.86 -10.93
C LEU A 102 6.05 12.05 -9.81
N GLY A 103 6.39 10.77 -9.73
CA GLY A 103 5.95 9.83 -8.70
C GLY A 103 6.41 8.42 -9.05
N THR A 104 6.00 7.45 -8.24
CA THR A 104 6.27 6.04 -8.53
C THR A 104 5.12 5.14 -8.11
N PHE A 105 4.94 4.03 -8.80
CA PHE A 105 4.08 2.94 -8.33
C PHE A 105 4.94 1.85 -7.68
N LEU A 106 4.49 1.38 -6.52
CA LEU A 106 5.05 0.22 -5.84
C LEU A 106 4.20 -0.99 -6.19
N LEU A 107 4.73 -1.88 -7.01
CA LEU A 107 4.07 -3.12 -7.43
C LEU A 107 4.73 -4.32 -6.76
N LEU A 108 3.95 -5.22 -6.17
CA LEU A 108 4.48 -6.47 -5.67
C LEU A 108 4.72 -7.47 -6.82
N VAL A 109 5.95 -7.98 -6.89
CA VAL A 109 6.41 -8.98 -7.86
C VAL A 109 7.05 -10.16 -7.14
N LYS A 110 7.36 -11.22 -7.88
CA LYS A 110 7.95 -12.44 -7.33
C LYS A 110 9.24 -12.21 -6.54
N GLU A 111 10.04 -11.24 -6.96
CA GLU A 111 11.33 -10.92 -6.36
C GLU A 111 11.23 -9.91 -5.19
N GLY A 112 10.06 -9.33 -4.93
CA GLY A 112 9.87 -8.32 -3.89
C GLY A 112 8.99 -7.15 -4.35
N VAL A 113 9.36 -5.93 -3.95
CA VAL A 113 8.63 -4.71 -4.33
C VAL A 113 9.35 -4.04 -5.49
N LEU A 114 8.67 -3.85 -6.62
CA LEU A 114 9.14 -3.16 -7.79
C LEU A 114 8.67 -1.71 -7.76
N SER A 115 9.60 -0.76 -7.81
CA SER A 115 9.33 0.65 -8.08
C SER A 115 9.18 0.87 -9.58
N LEU A 116 8.12 1.55 -9.98
CA LEU A 116 7.78 1.93 -11.36
C LEU A 116 7.63 3.47 -11.43
N PRO A 117 8.75 4.20 -11.58
CA PRO A 117 8.72 5.65 -11.68
C PRO A 117 8.10 6.13 -13.00
N PHE A 118 7.52 7.33 -13.01
CA PHE A 118 6.98 7.97 -14.21
C PHE A 118 7.34 9.46 -14.27
N ASN A 119 7.49 9.98 -15.50
CA ASN A 119 7.90 11.37 -15.75
C ASN A 119 6.87 12.18 -16.53
N GLU A 120 5.86 11.51 -17.08
CA GLU A 120 4.84 12.13 -17.91
C GLU A 120 3.47 11.58 -17.54
N VAL A 121 2.46 12.44 -17.67
CA VAL A 121 1.06 12.09 -17.49
C VAL A 121 0.28 12.65 -18.67
N ASP A 122 -0.42 11.80 -19.41
CA ASP A 122 -1.30 12.22 -20.50
C ASP A 122 -2.78 11.89 -20.23
N SER A 123 -3.67 12.30 -21.14
CA SER A 123 -5.12 12.16 -20.96
C SER A 123 -5.70 10.80 -21.36
N VAL A 124 -4.91 9.93 -21.98
CA VAL A 124 -5.36 8.65 -22.55
C VAL A 124 -4.79 7.49 -21.74
N ASP A 125 -3.48 7.50 -21.56
CA ASP A 125 -2.67 6.44 -20.97
C ASP A 125 -2.27 6.75 -19.51
N TYR A 126 -2.59 7.96 -19.04
CA TYR A 126 -2.25 8.49 -17.70
C TYR A 126 -0.75 8.49 -17.47
N GLU A 127 -0.25 7.88 -16.40
CA GLU A 127 1.18 7.90 -16.07
C GLU A 127 2.00 7.04 -17.07
N LEU A 128 3.03 7.64 -17.67
CA LEU A 128 3.98 6.97 -18.57
C LEU A 128 5.28 6.64 -17.82
N PHE A 129 5.55 5.35 -17.68
CA PHE A 129 6.64 4.82 -16.86
C PHE A 129 8.02 4.92 -17.54
N CYS A 130 9.01 5.28 -16.72
CA CYS A 130 10.43 5.22 -17.06
C CYS A 130 10.95 3.82 -16.72
N LEU A 131 10.75 2.86 -17.63
CA LEU A 131 11.09 1.45 -17.38
C LEU A 131 12.58 1.20 -17.16
N GLU A 132 13.45 2.10 -17.63
CA GLU A 132 14.90 2.06 -17.43
C GLU A 132 15.28 2.31 -15.97
N ASP A 133 14.49 3.11 -15.26
CA ASP A 133 14.70 3.49 -13.86
C ASP A 133 13.92 2.58 -12.89
N ALA A 134 13.11 1.66 -13.42
CA ALA A 134 12.39 0.68 -12.62
C ALA A 134 13.35 -0.29 -11.89
N CYS A 135 13.24 -0.32 -10.56
CA CYS A 135 14.14 -1.08 -9.71
C CYS A 135 13.41 -1.80 -8.57
N LEU A 136 14.00 -2.89 -8.07
CA LEU A 136 13.50 -3.54 -6.86
C LEU A 136 13.92 -2.71 -5.65
N CYS A 137 12.96 -2.44 -4.77
CA CYS A 137 13.22 -1.79 -3.50
C CYS A 137 14.00 -2.73 -2.58
N ASP A 138 14.91 -2.15 -1.80
CA ASP A 138 15.50 -2.79 -0.64
C ASP A 138 14.93 -2.18 0.65
N ALA A 139 15.38 -2.67 1.81
CA ALA A 139 14.90 -2.16 3.09
C ALA A 139 15.20 -0.67 3.27
N ALA A 140 16.37 -0.20 2.82
CA ALA A 140 16.78 1.18 2.96
C ALA A 140 15.93 2.11 2.09
N SER A 141 15.61 1.71 0.86
CA SER A 141 14.73 2.49 -0.02
C SER A 141 13.30 2.53 0.53
N ILE A 142 12.78 1.43 1.08
CA ILE A 142 11.48 1.45 1.76
C ILE A 142 11.49 2.37 2.98
N ASP A 143 12.53 2.33 3.81
CA ASP A 143 12.66 3.21 4.99
C ASP A 143 12.66 4.70 4.59
N LEU A 144 13.33 5.05 3.48
CA LEU A 144 13.31 6.41 2.93
C LEU A 144 11.90 6.81 2.49
N LEU A 145 11.22 5.96 1.70
CA LEU A 145 9.85 6.25 1.24
C LEU A 145 8.88 6.47 2.41
N ILE A 146 9.04 5.70 3.50
CA ILE A 146 8.25 5.84 4.73
C ILE A 146 8.57 7.17 5.43
N ALA A 147 9.84 7.52 5.58
CA ALA A 147 10.25 8.77 6.21
C ALA A 147 9.73 10.00 5.44
N ASP A 148 9.88 9.98 4.11
CA ASP A 148 9.40 11.04 3.23
C ASP A 148 7.88 11.17 3.28
N TRP A 149 7.16 10.04 3.32
CA TRP A 149 5.70 10.05 3.49
C TRP A 149 5.28 10.70 4.81
N TYR A 150 5.96 10.39 5.93
CA TYR A 150 5.62 11.01 7.21
C TYR A 150 5.87 12.52 7.22
N CYS A 151 6.93 13.00 6.56
CA CYS A 151 7.19 14.42 6.40
C CYS A 151 6.07 15.09 5.58
N PHE A 152 5.77 14.53 4.40
CA PHE A 152 4.72 15.05 3.51
C PHE A 152 3.34 15.08 4.18
N ASP A 153 2.96 13.98 4.84
CA ASP A 153 1.71 13.83 5.58
C ASP A 153 1.58 14.85 6.73
N SER A 154 2.64 15.04 7.51
CA SER A 154 2.70 16.04 8.58
C SER A 154 2.44 17.45 8.03
N ASP A 155 3.18 17.84 6.99
CA ASP A 155 3.13 19.19 6.45
C ASP A 155 1.78 19.51 5.81
N LEU A 156 1.26 18.60 4.96
CA LEU A 156 -0.03 18.79 4.32
C LEU A 156 -1.17 18.83 5.35
N ARG A 157 -1.14 17.95 6.36
CA ARG A 157 -2.13 17.96 7.43
C ARG A 157 -2.13 19.28 8.19
N HIS A 158 -0.98 19.78 8.61
CA HIS A 158 -0.87 21.05 9.31
C HIS A 158 -1.42 22.22 8.48
N ALA A 159 -1.12 22.25 7.17
CA ALA A 159 -1.66 23.25 6.27
C ALA A 159 -3.20 23.18 6.19
N MET A 160 -3.76 21.98 6.00
CA MET A 160 -5.21 21.76 5.94
C MET A 160 -5.92 22.13 7.25
N GLU A 161 -5.30 21.87 8.40
CA GLU A 161 -5.84 22.33 9.69
C GLU A 161 -5.86 23.85 9.80
N GLY A 162 -4.81 24.53 9.33
CA GLY A 162 -4.77 25.99 9.23
C GLY A 162 -5.91 26.54 8.36
N MET A 163 -6.12 25.93 7.18
CA MET A 163 -7.22 26.28 6.28
C MET A 163 -8.59 26.06 6.94
N ARG A 164 -8.79 24.93 7.61
CA ARG A 164 -10.03 24.64 8.35
C ARG A 164 -10.32 25.71 9.41
N ARG A 165 -9.33 26.04 10.25
CA ARG A 165 -9.46 27.09 11.28
C ARG A 165 -9.78 28.46 10.70
N TYR A 166 -9.26 28.78 9.51
CA TYR A 166 -9.59 30.02 8.80
C TYR A 166 -11.07 30.06 8.40
N TYR A 167 -11.61 28.98 7.82
CA TYR A 167 -13.00 28.93 7.42
C TYR A 167 -13.96 28.94 8.61
N GLU A 168 -13.67 28.19 9.67
CA GLU A 168 -14.47 28.20 10.91
C GLU A 168 -14.65 29.63 11.45
N LYS A 169 -13.58 30.42 11.48
CA LYS A 169 -13.64 31.84 11.91
C LYS A 169 -14.49 32.69 10.96
N LYS A 170 -14.30 32.54 9.65
CA LYS A 170 -15.04 33.33 8.64
C LYS A 170 -16.53 33.03 8.67
N GLU A 171 -16.90 31.77 8.88
CA GLU A 171 -18.27 31.31 8.98
C GLU A 171 -18.94 31.82 10.27
N ALA A 172 -18.22 31.79 11.40
CA ALA A 172 -18.69 32.38 12.66
C ALA A 172 -19.00 33.89 12.50
N VAL A 173 -18.07 34.67 11.96
CA VAL A 173 -18.27 36.13 11.73
C VAL A 173 -19.45 36.38 10.78
N ARG A 174 -19.62 35.57 9.74
CA ARG A 174 -20.76 35.69 8.82
C ARG A 174 -22.09 35.38 9.51
N SER A 175 -22.11 34.41 10.41
CA SER A 175 -23.30 34.04 11.18
C SER A 175 -23.69 35.13 12.18
N GLU A 176 -22.71 35.75 12.84
CA GLU A 176 -22.92 36.89 13.75
C GLU A 176 -23.44 38.13 13.01
N ASN A 177 -22.83 38.49 11.88
CA ASN A 177 -23.27 39.63 11.07
C ASN A 177 -24.69 39.46 10.52
N LYS A 178 -25.09 38.22 10.21
CA LYS A 178 -26.46 37.92 9.77
C LYS A 178 -27.47 37.98 10.93
N ALA A 179 -27.08 37.54 12.13
CA ALA A 179 -27.91 37.69 13.32
C ALA A 179 -28.13 39.16 13.72
N VAL A 180 -27.12 40.02 13.54
CA VAL A 180 -27.23 41.47 13.79
C VAL A 180 -28.09 42.17 12.74
N SER A 181 -28.04 41.75 11.46
CA SER A 181 -28.88 42.34 10.40
C SER A 181 -30.36 41.97 10.51
N ASP A 182 -30.67 40.83 11.14
CA ASP A 182 -32.03 40.29 11.27
C ASP A 182 -32.71 40.72 12.60
N CYS A 183 -32.03 41.51 13.45
CA CYS A 183 -32.64 42.15 14.62
C CYS A 183 -33.36 43.47 14.23
N PRO A 184 -34.68 43.61 14.46
CA PRO A 184 -35.48 44.77 14.07
C PRO A 184 -35.22 46.04 14.89
#